data_AF-A0A2V6QE51-F1
#
_entry.id   AF-A0A2V6QE51-F1
#
_cell.length_a   1.000
_cell.length_b   1.000
_cell.length_c   1.000
_cell.angle_alpha   90.00
_cell.angle_beta   90.00
_cell.angle_gamma   90.00
#
_symmetry.space_group_name_H-M   'P 1'
#
loop_
_entity.id
_entity.type
_entity.pdbx_description
1 polymer ?
#
loop_
_entity_poly.entity_id
_entity_poly.type
_entity_poly.pdbx_seq_one_letter_code
_entity_poly.pdbx_strand_id
1 'polypeptide(L)' 'MTDPHELTLEELRARTRATGITIAEHRLGMVRKLLSDALVHVRALDSRAIKTVEPAVRFEAEP' A
#
# COMPACT_ATOMS: atom_id res chain seq x y z
N MET A 1 -17.38 9.06 2.90
CA MET A 1 -15.93 9.26 2.91
C MET A 1 -15.32 7.87 2.92
N THR A 2 -14.88 7.38 1.77
CA THR A 2 -14.22 6.07 1.68
C THR A 2 -12.78 6.29 2.08
N ASP A 3 -12.39 5.81 3.26
CA ASP A 3 -10.99 5.72 3.66
C ASP A 3 -10.20 5.09 2.50
N PRO A 4 -9.17 5.75 1.96
CA PRO A 4 -8.55 5.29 0.72
C PRO A 4 -7.90 3.91 0.83
N HIS A 5 -7.81 3.26 1.99
CA HIS A 5 -6.89 2.13 2.21
C HIS A 5 -7.42 0.97 3.08
N GLU A 6 -8.73 0.78 3.30
CA GLU A 6 -9.16 -0.46 3.96
C GLU A 6 -8.94 -1.69 3.04
N LEU A 7 -8.16 -2.69 3.48
CA LEU A 7 -7.88 -3.89 2.67
C LEU A 7 -9.18 -4.69 2.50
N THR A 8 -9.75 -4.70 1.30
CA THR A 8 -10.99 -5.44 1.03
C THR A 8 -10.73 -6.95 0.87
N LEU A 9 -11.77 -7.77 1.07
CA LEU A 9 -11.67 -9.22 0.86
C LEU A 9 -11.38 -9.56 -0.61
N GLU A 10 -11.89 -8.76 -1.55
CA GLU A 10 -11.65 -8.94 -2.98
C GLU A 10 -10.18 -8.68 -3.34
N GLU A 11 -9.58 -7.60 -2.80
CA GLU A 11 -8.15 -7.35 -2.95
C GLU A 11 -7.30 -8.48 -2.35
N LEU A 12 -7.68 -8.97 -1.16
CA LEU A 12 -6.97 -10.09 -0.53
C LEU A 12 -7.00 -11.35 -1.40
N ARG A 13 -8.15 -11.67 -2.02
CA ARG A 13 -8.29 -12.78 -2.98
C ARG A 13 -7.49 -12.56 -4.25
N ALA A 14 -7.42 -11.34 -4.77
CA ALA A 14 -6.62 -11.02 -5.95
C ALA A 14 -5.11 -11.20 -5.67
N ARG A 15 -4.64 -10.68 -4.54
CA ARG A 15 -3.23 -10.78 -4.13
C ARG A 15 -2.80 -12.21 -3.83
N THR A 16 -3.62 -12.98 -3.12
CA THR A 16 -3.34 -14.41 -2.86
C THR A 16 -3.25 -15.23 -4.13
N ARG A 17 -4.12 -14.97 -5.11
CA ARG A 17 -4.01 -15.57 -6.45
C ARG A 17 -2.71 -15.17 -7.15
N ALA A 18 -2.33 -13.89 -7.10
CA ALA A 18 -1.09 -13.40 -7.70
C ALA A 18 0.18 -14.01 -7.06
N THR A 19 0.15 -14.31 -5.76
CA THR A 19 1.27 -14.94 -5.04
C THR A 19 1.22 -16.46 -5.04
N GLY A 20 0.20 -17.08 -5.64
CA GLY A 20 0.00 -18.53 -5.63
C GLY A 20 -0.27 -19.11 -4.24
N ILE A 21 -0.76 -18.31 -3.29
CA ILE A 21 -1.05 -18.74 -1.92
C ILE A 21 -2.53 -19.12 -1.83
N THR A 22 -2.82 -20.36 -1.44
CA THR A 22 -4.20 -20.80 -1.20
C THR A 22 -4.60 -20.52 0.25
N ILE A 23 -5.51 -19.56 0.46
CA ILE A 23 -6.12 -19.30 1.76
C ILE A 23 -7.54 -19.85 1.76
N ALA A 24 -7.86 -20.67 2.75
CA ALA A 24 -9.22 -21.19 2.92
C ALA A 24 -10.20 -20.03 3.19
N GLU A 25 -11.38 -20.04 2.55
CA GLU A 25 -12.34 -18.92 2.60
C GLU A 25 -12.75 -18.52 4.02
N HIS A 26 -12.95 -19.51 4.91
CA HIS A 26 -13.28 -19.25 6.32
C HIS A 26 -12.20 -18.47 7.09
N ARG A 27 -10.96 -18.44 6.58
CA ARG A 27 -9.82 -17.72 7.18
C ARG A 27 -9.61 -16.33 6.59
N LEU A 28 -10.24 -16.00 5.47
CA LEU A 28 -10.01 -14.72 4.78
C LEU A 28 -10.33 -13.51 5.66
N GLY A 29 -11.41 -13.58 6.46
CA GLY A 29 -11.75 -12.51 7.40
C GLY A 29 -10.68 -12.29 8.48
N MET A 30 -10.10 -13.39 8.99
CA MET A 30 -9.02 -13.36 9.98
C MET A 30 -7.73 -12.81 9.37
N VAL A 31 -7.36 -13.27 8.18
CA VAL A 31 -6.17 -12.81 7.45
C VAL A 31 -6.29 -11.33 7.08
N ARG A 32 -7.47 -10.88 6.65
CA ARG A 32 -7.73 -9.46 6.40
C ARG A 32 -7.45 -8.62 7.64
N LYS A 33 -7.99 -9.02 8.79
CA LYS A 33 -7.78 -8.30 10.05
C LYS A 33 -6.30 -8.27 10.44
N LEU A 34 -5.64 -9.44 10.41
CA LEU A 34 -4.21 -9.55 10.69
C LEU A 34 -3.35 -8.62 9.82
N LEU A 35 -3.62 -8.60 8.51
CA LEU A 35 -2.88 -7.74 7.58
C LEU A 35 -3.19 -6.26 7.80
N SER A 36 -4.44 -5.90 8.08
CA SER A 36 -4.81 -4.52 8.41
C SER A 36 -4.09 -4.02 9.66
N ASP A 37 -4.07 -4.83 10.73
CA ASP A 37 -3.36 -4.51 11.98
C ASP A 37 -1.84 -4.43 11.76
N ALA A 38 -1.24 -5.42 11.07
CA ALA A 38 0.20 -5.47 10.86
C ALA A 38 0.73 -4.36 9.93
N LEU A 39 -0.04 -3.99 8.91
CA LEU A 39 0.37 -3.00 7.91
C LEU A 39 0.05 -1.57 8.32
N VAL A 40 -0.65 -1.33 9.45
CA VAL A 40 -1.03 0.02 9.87
C VAL A 40 0.18 0.95 10.02
N HIS A 41 1.26 0.45 10.62
CA HIS A 41 2.49 1.22 10.85
C HIS A 41 3.34 1.37 9.57
N VAL A 42 3.35 0.34 8.72
CA VAL A 42 4.04 0.40 7.43
C VAL A 42 3.38 1.44 6.51
N ARG A 43 2.05 1.52 6.55
CA ARG A 43 1.27 2.52 5.81
C ARG A 43 1.44 3.93 6.36
N ALA A 44 1.59 4.07 7.68
CA ALA A 44 1.92 5.36 8.28
C ALA A 44 3.28 5.91 7.80
N LEU A 45 4.19 5.01 7.38
CA LEU A 45 5.49 5.34 6.80
C LEU A 45 5.46 5.44 5.27
N ASP A 46 4.32 5.18 4.61
CA ASP A 46 4.23 5.20 3.15
C ASP A 46 4.38 6.64 2.63
N SER A 47 5.63 6.95 2.32
CA SER A 47 6.12 8.24 1.87
C SER A 47 5.77 8.49 0.40
N ARG A 48 5.00 7.63 -0.27
CA ARG A 48 4.61 7.84 -1.68
C ARG A 48 3.58 8.97 -1.86
N ALA A 49 2.96 9.43 -0.77
CA ALA A 49 2.26 10.72 -0.74
C ALA A 49 3.22 11.93 -0.69
N ILE A 50 4.48 11.71 -0.33
CA ILE A 50 5.52 12.73 -0.27
C ILE A 50 6.16 12.79 -1.66
N LYS A 51 5.55 13.61 -2.51
CA LYS A 51 6.14 14.02 -3.80
C LYS A 51 7.49 14.65 -3.49
N THR A 52 8.60 13.94 -3.72
CA THR A 52 9.92 14.55 -3.66
C THR A 52 10.06 15.43 -4.90
N VAL A 53 9.70 16.70 -4.76
CA VAL A 53 9.94 17.71 -5.79
C VAL A 53 11.36 18.19 -5.57
N GLU A 54 12.35 17.56 -6.20
CA GLU A 54 13.65 18.21 -6.32
C GLU A 54 13.45 19.44 -7.21
N PRO A 55 13.79 20.66 -6.75
CA PRO A 55 13.82 21.80 -7.66
C PRO A 55 14.88 21.49 -8.71
N ALA A 56 14.48 21.51 -9.99
CA ALA A 56 15.42 21.37 -11.09
C ALA A 56 16.43 22.53 -10.99
N VAL A 57 17.62 22.25 -10.47
CA VAL A 57 18.70 23.23 -10.39
C VAL A 57 19.12 23.54 -11.81
N ARG A 58 18.67 24.69 -12.33
CA ARG A 58 19.15 25.24 -13.60
C ARG A 58 20.38 26.06 -13.26
N PHE A 59 21.55 25.52 -13.55
CA PHE A 59 22.77 26.31 -13.58
C PHE A 59 22.76 27.10 -14.89
N GLU A 60 22.51 28.41 -14.82
CA GLU A 60 22.79 29.31 -15.94
C GLU A 60 24.29 29.56 -15.99
N ALA A 61 24.89 29.45 -17.18
CA ALA A 61 26.28 29.85 -17.39
C ALA A 61 26.35 31.37 -17.43
N GLU A 62 27.04 31.99 -16.47
CA GLU A 62 27.30 33.43 -16.47
C GLU A 62 28.25 33.84 -17.63
N PRO A 63 28.12 35.09 -18.13
CA PRO A 63 28.72 35.58 -19.37
C PRO A 63 30.24 35.78 -19.34
#